data_AF-A0A2S0MQZ3-F1
#
_entry.id   AF-A0A2S0MQZ3-F1
#
_cell.length_a   1.000
_cell.length_b   1.000
_cell.length_c   1.000
_cell.angle_alpha   90.00
_cell.angle_beta   90.00
_cell.angle_gamma   90.00
#
_symmetry.space_group_name_H-M   'P 1'
#
loop_
_entity.id
_entity.type
_entity.pdbx_description
1 polymer ?
#
loop_
_entity_poly.entity_id
_entity_poly.type
_entity_poly.pdbx_seq_one_letter_code
_entity_poly.pdbx_strand_id
1 'polypeptide(L)'
;MCKRILHGIRAVGLVALLSVALVATAYAHRIPNASDIAIEAYVLAGGDIANICGDPGSDNTVAHPDCPACRIAGSVLLPDAPQSMTDIDFVFVATVVAPRERRAILTVLDPARGMRAPPLA
;
A
#
# COMPACT_ATOMS: atom_id res chain seq x y z
N MET A 1 6.64 34.98 31.66
CA MET A 1 6.90 35.38 30.25
C MET A 1 8.23 34.87 29.70
N CYS A 2 9.37 35.08 30.37
CA CYS A 2 10.70 34.72 29.86
C CYS A 2 10.87 33.22 29.49
N LYS A 3 10.30 32.29 30.28
CA LYS A 3 10.39 30.84 30.03
C LYS A 3 9.69 30.39 28.72
N ARG A 4 8.56 31.02 28.36
CA ARG A 4 7.83 30.73 27.09
C ARG A 4 8.61 31.24 25.87
N ILE A 5 9.25 32.40 26.00
CA ILE A 5 10.09 32.99 24.94
C ILE A 5 11.33 32.11 24.71
N LEU A 6 11.98 31.65 25.78
CA LEU A 6 13.13 30.75 25.70
C LEU A 6 12.78 29.38 25.08
N HIS A 7 11.59 28.84 25.39
CA HIS A 7 11.09 27.62 24.73
C HIS A 7 10.80 27.83 23.24
N GLY A 8 10.24 28.98 22.86
CA GLY A 8 10.01 29.32 21.45
C GLY A 8 11.32 29.40 20.65
N ILE A 9 12.34 30.08 21.19
CA ILE A 9 13.65 30.20 20.53
C ILE A 9 14.32 28.82 20.37
N ARG A 10 14.25 27.96 21.38
CA ARG A 10 14.78 26.59 21.30
C ARG A 10 14.06 25.74 20.26
N ALA A 11 12.73 25.82 20.21
CA ALA A 11 11.95 25.08 19.22
C ALA A 11 12.27 25.53 17.79
N VAL A 12 12.32 26.85 17.55
CA VAL A 12 12.70 27.41 16.24
C VAL A 12 14.13 27.03 15.86
N GLY A 13 15.07 27.08 16.81
CA GLY A 13 16.45 26.65 16.60
C GLY A 13 16.56 25.17 16.20
N LEU A 14 15.82 24.28 16.89
CA LEU A 14 15.79 22.86 16.55
C LEU A 14 15.21 22.60 15.16
N VAL A 15 14.11 23.28 14.81
CA VAL A 15 13.50 23.15 13.48
C VAL A 15 14.45 23.64 12.38
N ALA A 16 15.14 24.76 12.59
CA ALA A 16 16.12 25.27 11.65
C ALA A 16 17.33 24.34 11.49
N LEU A 17 17.81 23.73 12.57
CA LEU A 17 18.93 22.79 12.53
C LEU A 17 18.53 21.51 11.79
N LEU A 18 17.32 20.99 12.07
CA LEU A 18 16.76 19.85 11.36
C LEU A 18 16.59 20.13 9.86
N SER A 19 16.04 21.29 9.48
CA SER A 19 15.86 21.61 8.06
C SER A 19 17.20 21.70 7.32
N VAL A 20 18.22 22.31 7.92
CA VAL A 20 19.57 22.34 7.36
C VAL A 20 20.16 20.94 7.22
N ALA A 21 19.99 20.08 8.23
CA ALA A 21 20.45 18.70 8.17
C ALA A 21 19.78 17.91 7.04
N LEU A 22 18.45 18.04 6.87
CA LEU A 22 17.71 17.39 5.77
C LEU A 22 18.12 17.90 4.39
N VAL A 23 18.42 19.19 4.27
CA VAL A 23 18.94 19.74 3.00
C VAL A 23 20.33 19.19 2.71
N ALA A 24 21.20 19.12 3.72
CA ALA A 24 22.55 18.60 3.57
C ALA A 24 22.57 17.11 3.15
N THR A 25 21.67 16.28 3.68
CA THR A 25 21.56 14.87 3.27
C THR A 25 21.09 14.72 1.83
N ALA A 26 20.22 15.61 1.33
CA ALA A 26 19.80 15.59 -0.06
C ALA A 26 20.97 15.81 -1.05
N TYR A 27 22.00 16.57 -0.64
CA TYR A 27 23.20 16.81 -1.45
C TYR A 27 24.31 15.77 -1.26
N ALA A 28 24.22 14.89 -0.25
CA ALA A 28 25.23 13.87 0.01
C ALA A 28 25.37 12.84 -1.14
N HIS A 29 24.31 12.67 -1.96
CA HIS A 29 24.35 11.81 -3.14
C HIS A 29 25.07 12.42 -4.35
N ARG A 30 25.49 13.69 -4.30
CA ARG A 30 26.01 14.43 -5.47
C ARG A 30 27.55 14.47 -5.58
N ILE A 31 28.25 13.61 -4.84
CA ILE A 31 29.71 13.49 -4.95
C ILE A 31 29.99 12.68 -6.23
N PRO A 32 30.65 13.27 -7.25
CA PRO A 32 30.92 12.56 -8.47
C PRO A 32 31.76 11.32 -8.18
N ASN A 33 31.31 10.16 -8.63
CA ASN A 33 31.98 8.89 -8.46
C ASN A 33 32.28 8.26 -9.82
N ALA A 34 33.14 7.23 -9.85
CA ALA A 34 33.51 6.57 -11.10
C ALA A 34 32.31 5.95 -11.84
N SER A 35 31.21 5.63 -11.16
CA SER A 35 29.97 5.16 -11.80
C SER A 35 29.22 6.25 -12.56
N ASP A 36 29.41 7.53 -12.26
CA ASP A 36 28.76 8.60 -13.02
C ASP A 36 29.25 8.66 -14.47
N ILE A 37 30.52 8.34 -14.71
CA ILE A 37 31.08 8.23 -16.07
C ILE A 37 30.41 7.09 -16.84
N ALA A 38 30.11 5.96 -16.18
CA ALA A 38 29.42 4.84 -16.79
C ALA A 38 27.95 5.18 -17.12
N ILE A 39 27.28 5.93 -16.23
CA ILE A 39 25.92 6.42 -16.47
C ILE A 39 25.91 7.41 -17.64
N GLU A 40 26.85 8.34 -17.69
CA GLU A 40 26.98 9.30 -18.78
C GLU A 40 27.24 8.61 -20.12
N ALA A 41 28.13 7.62 -20.14
CA ALA A 41 28.40 6.81 -21.34
C ALA A 41 27.16 6.03 -21.82
N TYR A 42 26.37 5.47 -20.89
CA TYR A 42 25.12 4.80 -21.21
C TYR A 42 24.09 5.76 -21.81
N VAL A 43 23.95 6.97 -21.27
CA VAL A 43 23.08 8.01 -21.81
C VAL A 43 23.56 8.46 -23.19
N LEU A 44 24.86 8.67 -23.38
CA LEU A 44 25.45 8.99 -24.69
C LEU A 44 25.24 7.89 -25.73
N ALA A 45 25.19 6.63 -25.31
CA ALA A 45 24.87 5.50 -26.17
C ALA A 45 23.37 5.41 -26.55
N GLY A 46 22.55 6.38 -26.12
CA GLY A 46 21.12 6.43 -26.37
C GLY A 46 20.27 5.69 -25.33
N GLY A 47 20.86 5.30 -24.19
CA GLY A 47 20.14 4.72 -23.07
C GLY A 47 19.32 5.75 -22.30
N ASP A 48 18.14 5.35 -21.82
CA ASP A 48 17.36 6.14 -20.86
C ASP A 48 17.58 5.58 -19.45
N ILE A 49 17.87 6.47 -18.50
CA ILE A 49 18.01 6.13 -17.08
C ILE A 49 16.71 5.59 -16.49
N ALA A 50 15.55 5.96 -17.03
CA ALA A 50 14.25 5.44 -16.61
C ALA A 50 14.15 3.92 -16.86
N ASN A 51 14.85 3.41 -17.88
CA ASN A 51 14.82 1.99 -18.23
C ASN A 51 15.69 1.11 -17.31
N ILE A 52 16.53 1.70 -16.44
CA ILE A 52 17.39 0.94 -15.51
C ILE A 52 16.55 0.18 -14.48
N CYS A 53 15.41 0.74 -14.07
CA CYS A 53 14.57 0.19 -13.01
C CYS A 53 13.32 -0.54 -13.52
N GLY A 54 13.13 -0.64 -14.84
CA GLY A 54 11.89 -1.17 -15.44
C GLY A 54 10.70 -0.20 -15.30
N ASP A 55 9.61 -0.49 -16.04
CA ASP A 55 8.40 0.34 -16.04
C ASP A 55 7.59 0.12 -14.75
N PRO A 56 7.20 1.18 -14.02
CA PRO A 56 6.34 1.05 -12.85
C PRO A 56 4.96 0.51 -13.25
N GLY A 57 4.68 -0.76 -12.92
CA GLY A 57 3.38 -1.40 -13.16
C GLY A 57 3.42 -2.56 -14.14
N SER A 58 4.60 -2.96 -14.63
CA SER A 58 4.74 -4.21 -15.35
C SER A 58 4.72 -5.39 -14.35
N ASP A 59 3.75 -6.30 -14.48
CA ASP A 59 3.51 -7.49 -13.61
C ASP A 59 4.68 -8.50 -13.54
N ASN A 60 5.80 -8.17 -14.17
CA ASN A 60 7.01 -8.96 -14.30
C ASN A 60 8.05 -8.48 -13.30
N THR A 61 8.02 -9.13 -12.13
CA THR A 61 9.20 -9.58 -11.38
C THR A 61 10.32 -8.57 -11.17
N VAL A 62 10.42 -8.07 -9.93
CA VAL A 62 11.62 -7.52 -9.28
C VAL A 62 12.70 -7.12 -10.28
N ALA A 63 12.55 -5.93 -10.88
CA ALA A 63 13.61 -5.36 -11.69
C ALA A 63 14.88 -5.32 -10.82
N HIS A 64 15.84 -6.19 -11.14
CA HIS A 64 17.13 -6.33 -10.46
C HIS A 64 17.09 -6.53 -8.93
N PRO A 65 16.97 -7.77 -8.41
CA PRO A 65 16.98 -8.04 -6.96
C PRO A 65 18.28 -7.58 -6.26
N ASP A 66 19.37 -7.53 -6.99
CA ASP A 66 20.67 -7.07 -6.50
C ASP A 66 20.86 -5.55 -6.61
N CYS A 67 19.95 -4.82 -7.25
CA CYS A 67 20.01 -3.37 -7.34
C CYS A 67 19.57 -2.75 -6.00
N PRO A 68 20.44 -2.00 -5.29
CA PRO A 68 20.09 -1.38 -4.01
C PRO A 68 18.91 -0.41 -4.13
N ALA A 69 18.78 0.30 -5.26
CA ALA A 69 17.68 1.22 -5.52
C ALA A 69 16.35 0.48 -5.70
N CYS A 70 16.32 -0.57 -6.53
CA CYS A 70 15.13 -1.39 -6.74
C CYS A 70 14.71 -2.13 -5.47
N ARG A 71 15.67 -2.55 -4.63
CA ARG A 71 15.37 -3.15 -3.32
C ARG A 71 14.71 -2.18 -2.35
N ILE A 72 15.16 -0.93 -2.32
CA ILE A 72 14.52 0.12 -1.49
C ILE A 72 13.11 0.40 -2.02
N ALA A 73 12.94 0.58 -3.32
CA ALA A 73 11.63 0.80 -3.93
C ALA A 73 10.66 -0.37 -3.67
N GLY A 74 11.14 -1.61 -3.82
CA GLY A 74 10.38 -2.83 -3.51
C GLY A 74 10.04 -2.97 -2.02
N SER A 75 10.82 -2.39 -1.10
CA SER A 75 10.49 -2.38 0.34
C SER A 75 9.41 -1.36 0.73
N VAL A 76 9.18 -0.35 -0.12
CA VAL A 76 8.14 0.67 0.07
C VAL A 76 6.81 0.23 -0.54
N LEU A 77 6.86 -0.56 -1.62
CA LEU A 77 5.71 -1.26 -2.17
C LEU A 77 5.32 -2.36 -1.19
N LEU A 78 4.43 -2.02 -0.24
CA LEU A 78 3.86 -2.97 0.68
C LEU A 78 3.24 -4.10 -0.16
N PRO A 79 3.60 -5.38 0.07
CA PRO A 79 2.90 -6.48 -0.59
C PRO A 79 1.40 -6.33 -0.32
N ASP A 80 0.56 -6.81 -1.23
CA ASP A 80 -0.89 -6.82 -1.04
C ASP A 80 -1.20 -7.23 0.39
N ALA A 81 -1.89 -6.35 1.11
CA ALA A 81 -2.11 -6.54 2.53
C ALA A 81 -2.78 -7.92 2.71
N PRO A 82 -2.22 -8.80 3.57
CA PRO A 82 -2.90 -10.05 3.87
C PRO A 82 -4.31 -9.69 4.36
N GLN A 83 -5.31 -10.42 3.85
CA GLN A 83 -6.71 -10.17 4.20
C GLN A 83 -6.83 -10.01 5.73
N SER A 84 -7.34 -8.86 6.15
CA SER A 84 -7.48 -8.59 7.58
C SER A 84 -8.46 -9.60 8.20
N MET A 85 -8.33 -9.86 9.50
CA MET A 85 -9.25 -10.76 10.21
C MET A 85 -10.70 -10.30 10.08
N THR A 86 -10.93 -8.98 10.00
CA THR A 86 -12.23 -8.37 9.73
C THR A 86 -12.76 -8.68 8.32
N ASP A 87 -11.88 -8.73 7.32
CA ASP A 87 -12.24 -9.07 5.93
C ASP A 87 -12.69 -10.55 5.83
N ILE A 88 -11.98 -11.43 6.53
CA ILE A 88 -12.30 -12.85 6.61
C ILE A 88 -13.67 -13.04 7.31
N ASP A 89 -13.91 -12.32 8.41
CA ASP A 89 -15.19 -12.36 9.11
C ASP A 89 -16.36 -11.89 8.22
N PHE A 90 -16.17 -10.82 7.42
CA PHE A 90 -17.20 -10.38 6.49
C PHE A 90 -17.50 -11.39 5.39
N VAL A 91 -16.47 -11.99 4.81
CA VAL A 91 -16.64 -13.06 3.80
C VAL A 91 -17.34 -14.27 4.42
N PHE A 92 -16.97 -14.67 5.63
CA PHE A 92 -17.61 -15.79 6.34
C PHE A 92 -19.09 -15.51 6.63
N VAL A 93 -19.41 -14.32 7.15
CA VAL A 93 -20.80 -13.93 7.43
C VAL A 93 -21.61 -13.90 6.13
N ALA A 94 -21.08 -13.31 5.05
CA ALA A 94 -21.77 -13.23 3.77
C ALA A 94 -21.99 -14.58 3.09
N THR A 95 -21.04 -15.51 3.22
CA THR A 95 -21.07 -16.82 2.55
C THR A 95 -21.74 -17.93 3.37
N VAL A 96 -21.66 -17.86 4.69
CA VAL A 96 -22.11 -18.94 5.58
C VAL A 96 -23.32 -18.54 6.40
N VAL A 97 -23.35 -17.33 6.98
CA VAL A 97 -24.39 -16.92 7.93
C VAL A 97 -25.59 -16.30 7.22
N ALA A 98 -25.40 -15.28 6.40
CA ALA A 98 -26.47 -14.58 5.69
C ALA A 98 -27.35 -15.49 4.81
N PRO A 99 -26.82 -16.52 4.12
CA PRO A 99 -27.66 -17.47 3.38
C PRO A 99 -28.51 -18.37 4.29
N ARG A 100 -28.08 -18.63 5.52
CA ARG A 100 -28.82 -19.45 6.50
C ARG A 100 -30.00 -18.71 7.11
N GLU A 101 -29.88 -17.40 7.32
CA GLU A 101 -30.95 -16.57 7.86
C GLU A 101 -32.19 -16.56 6.94
N ARG A 102 -31.98 -16.49 5.61
CA ARG A 102 -33.08 -16.63 4.64
C ARG A 102 -33.77 -17.99 4.67
N ARG A 103 -33.08 -19.05 5.11
CA ARG A 103 -33.62 -20.42 5.12
C ARG A 103 -34.38 -20.73 6.40
N ALA A 104 -33.99 -20.12 7.53
CA ALA A 104 -34.61 -20.35 8.83
C ALA A 104 -35.99 -19.67 8.96
N ILE A 105 -36.26 -18.60 8.19
CA ILE A 105 -37.56 -17.92 8.13
C ILE A 105 -38.37 -18.36 6.90
N LEU A 106 -38.32 -19.65 6.58
CA LEU A 106 -39.45 -20.28 5.93
C LEU A 106 -40.14 -21.05 7.04
N THR A 107 -41.36 -20.64 7.40
CA THR A 107 -42.27 -21.53 8.13
C THR A 107 -42.19 -22.86 7.42
N VAL A 108 -41.81 -23.92 8.14
CA VAL A 108 -41.77 -25.27 7.58
C VAL A 108 -43.13 -25.49 6.93
N LEU A 109 -43.16 -25.50 5.58
CA LEU A 109 -44.37 -25.83 4.85
C LEU A 109 -44.62 -27.28 5.20
N ASP A 110 -45.57 -27.50 6.10
CA ASP A 110 -46.08 -28.82 6.41
C ASP A 110 -46.59 -29.43 5.09
N PRO A 111 -45.94 -30.48 4.56
CA PRO A 111 -46.35 -31.09 3.30
C PRO A 111 -47.79 -31.64 3.36
N ALA A 112 -48.30 -31.90 4.58
CA ALA A 112 -49.68 -32.32 4.81
C ALA A 112 -50.69 -31.16 4.79
N ARG A 113 -50.23 -29.90 4.79
CA ARG A 113 -51.04 -28.67 4.65
C ARG A 113 -50.82 -28.00 3.29
N GLY A 114 -50.75 -28.79 2.22
CA GLY A 114 -50.83 -28.26 0.86
C GLY A 114 -52.07 -27.36 0.67
N MET A 115 -51.96 -26.35 -0.21
CA MET A 115 -53.05 -25.42 -0.52
C MET A 115 -54.33 -26.18 -0.88
N ARG A 116 -55.31 -26.20 0.03
CA ARG A 116 -56.68 -26.59 -0.32
C ARG A 116 -57.25 -25.48 -1.20
N ALA A 117 -57.79 -25.85 -2.36
CA ALA A 117 -58.59 -24.94 -3.16
C ALA A 117 -59.77 -24.41 -2.32
N PRO A 118 -60.16 -23.13 -2.48
CA PRO A 118 -61.31 -22.58 -1.78
C PRO A 118 -62.58 -23.38 -2.12
N PRO A 119 -63.52 -23.55 -1.17
CA PRO A 119 -64.75 -24.29 -1.43
C PRO A 119 -65.56 -23.58 -2.52
N LEU A 120 -66.06 -24.35 -3.49
CA LEU A 120 -66.97 -23.86 -4.52
C LEU A 120 -68.35 -23.67 -3.89
N ALA A 121 -68.95 -22.50 -4.13
CA ALA A 121 -70.32 -22.18 -3.76
C ALA A 121 -71.31 -22.75 -4.80
#